data_AF-A0A260PPR0-F1
#
_entry.id   AF-A0A260PPR0-F1
#
_cell.length_a   1.000
_cell.length_b   1.000
_cell.length_c   1.000
_cell.angle_alpha   90.00
_cell.angle_beta   90.00
_cell.angle_gamma   90.00
#
_symmetry.space_group_name_H-M   'P 1'
#
loop_
_entity.id
_entity.type
_entity.pdbx_description
1 polymer ?
#
loop_
_entity_poly.entity_id
_entity_poly.type
_entity_poly.pdbx_seq_one_letter_code
_entity_poly.pdbx_strand_id
1 'polypeptide(L)'
;EELSITDDPEPRGHSFEFRINGEDAGRGFLPAPGPVTTFIAPSGPGVRVDSGVESGSVIGGQFDSMLAKLIVTGATREEALARSRRALAEFTVEGLATVIPFHAAVVSDPAFIGDGDSFSVHTRWIETEWDNQVAPFTAGAPIDDEEVLPRQSVVVEVGGRRVEVSLPGELSLGGNGGGGNAGAVRRKPKPRTRGGAGAGAASGDAVTAPMQGTVVKVAVDEGQSV
;
A
#
# COMPACT_ATOMS: atom_id res chain seq x y z
N GLU A 1 -27.46 -11.85 30.05
CA GLU A 1 -27.88 -12.96 29.19
C GLU A 1 -26.67 -13.87 29.04
N GLU A 2 -26.81 -15.17 29.26
CA GLU A 2 -25.69 -16.10 29.07
C GLU A 2 -25.38 -16.24 27.58
N LEU A 3 -24.10 -16.48 27.25
CA LEU A 3 -23.67 -16.67 25.87
C LEU A 3 -24.25 -17.99 25.33
N SER A 4 -24.81 -17.95 24.13
CA SER A 4 -25.42 -19.12 23.48
C SER A 4 -24.40 -20.14 22.96
N ILE A 5 -23.11 -19.83 23.00
CA ILE A 5 -22.00 -20.70 22.60
C ILE A 5 -21.03 -20.73 23.78
N THR A 6 -20.85 -21.91 24.35
CA THR A 6 -20.01 -22.14 25.54
C THR A 6 -18.70 -22.84 25.22
N ASP A 7 -18.58 -23.44 24.03
CA ASP A 7 -17.47 -24.25 23.60
C ASP A 7 -17.07 -23.92 22.14
N ASP A 8 -15.85 -24.27 21.77
CA ASP A 8 -15.37 -24.07 20.40
C ASP A 8 -16.12 -24.99 19.43
N PRO A 9 -16.59 -24.47 18.28
CA PRO A 9 -17.25 -25.29 17.29
C PRO A 9 -16.25 -26.24 16.63
N GLU A 10 -16.71 -27.46 16.32
CA GLU A 10 -15.89 -28.45 15.62
C GLU A 10 -15.38 -27.87 14.28
N PRO A 11 -14.06 -27.89 14.02
CA PRO A 11 -13.51 -27.40 12.77
C PRO A 11 -14.01 -28.24 11.58
N ARG A 12 -14.35 -27.56 10.48
CA ARG A 12 -14.85 -28.20 9.26
C ARG A 12 -13.96 -27.84 8.08
N GLY A 13 -13.25 -28.84 7.56
CA GLY A 13 -12.32 -28.68 6.46
C GLY A 13 -11.03 -27.96 6.88
N HIS A 14 -10.32 -27.40 5.91
CA HIS A 14 -9.10 -26.63 6.12
C HIS A 14 -9.10 -25.39 5.24
N SER A 15 -8.58 -24.28 5.76
CA SER A 15 -8.47 -23.03 4.98
C SER A 15 -7.09 -22.42 5.08
N PHE A 16 -6.62 -21.88 3.96
CA PHE A 16 -5.43 -21.02 3.89
C PHE A 16 -5.86 -19.59 3.57
N GLU A 17 -5.23 -18.60 4.22
CA GLU A 17 -5.31 -17.20 3.83
C GLU A 17 -3.95 -16.76 3.26
N PHE A 18 -3.98 -16.10 2.11
CA PHE A 18 -2.84 -15.43 1.48
C PHE A 18 -3.11 -13.94 1.46
N ARG A 19 -2.23 -13.16 2.10
CA ARG A 19 -2.26 -11.70 2.02
C ARG A 19 -1.63 -11.25 0.72
N ILE A 20 -2.41 -10.62 -0.14
CA ILE A 20 -1.95 -10.10 -1.43
C ILE A 20 -1.45 -8.68 -1.17
N ASN A 21 -0.18 -8.60 -0.79
CA ASN A 21 0.52 -7.33 -0.56
C ASN A 21 1.16 -6.80 -1.84
N GLY A 22 1.21 -5.49 -1.97
CA GLY A 22 1.97 -4.75 -2.96
C GLY A 22 3.46 -4.67 -2.59
N GLU A 23 4.12 -5.82 -2.48
CA GLU A 23 5.54 -5.95 -2.10
C GLU A 23 6.28 -6.80 -3.13
N ASP A 24 7.55 -6.50 -3.35
CA ASP A 24 8.41 -7.25 -4.29
C ASP A 24 9.26 -8.30 -3.55
N ALA A 25 8.82 -9.56 -3.56
CA ALA A 25 9.56 -10.67 -2.96
C ALA A 25 10.94 -10.88 -3.61
N GLY A 26 11.12 -10.53 -4.89
CA GLY A 26 12.43 -10.59 -5.57
C GLY A 26 13.40 -9.49 -5.13
N ARG A 27 12.92 -8.49 -4.39
CA ARG A 27 13.74 -7.42 -3.78
C ARG A 27 13.67 -7.41 -2.26
N GLY A 28 13.44 -8.57 -1.64
CA GLY A 28 13.39 -8.68 -0.18
C GLY A 28 12.11 -8.12 0.43
N PHE A 29 10.97 -8.28 -0.26
CA PHE A 29 9.62 -7.89 0.20
C PHE A 29 9.47 -6.38 0.44
N LEU A 30 10.21 -5.56 -0.31
CA LEU A 30 10.04 -4.10 -0.24
C LEU A 30 8.66 -3.69 -0.78
N PRO A 31 7.92 -2.81 -0.07
CA PRO A 31 6.68 -2.23 -0.59
C PRO A 31 6.92 -1.52 -1.92
N ALA A 32 5.98 -1.69 -2.85
CA ALA A 32 6.03 -1.12 -4.19
C ALA A 32 4.72 -0.34 -4.46
N PRO A 33 4.64 0.94 -4.04
CA PRO A 33 3.54 1.81 -4.41
C PRO A 33 3.40 1.89 -5.93
N GLY A 34 2.16 2.03 -6.41
CA GLY A 34 1.89 2.00 -7.84
C GLY A 34 0.41 1.91 -8.16
N PRO A 35 0.06 2.07 -9.45
CA PRO A 35 -1.30 1.89 -9.91
C PRO A 35 -1.61 0.39 -10.06
N VAL A 36 -2.80 -0.02 -9.65
CA VAL A 36 -3.34 -1.35 -9.98
C VAL A 36 -3.96 -1.25 -11.37
N THR A 37 -3.21 -1.51 -12.44
CA THR A 37 -3.74 -1.36 -13.81
C THR A 37 -4.75 -2.44 -14.15
N THR A 38 -4.50 -3.66 -13.66
CA THR A 38 -5.35 -4.83 -13.84
C THR A 38 -5.48 -5.57 -12.52
N PHE A 39 -6.71 -5.89 -12.12
CA PHE A 39 -7.02 -6.74 -10.98
C PHE A 39 -8.07 -7.78 -11.39
N ILE A 40 -7.63 -9.02 -11.56
CA ILE A 40 -8.50 -10.16 -11.88
C ILE A 40 -8.36 -11.16 -10.74
N ALA A 41 -9.33 -11.11 -9.83
CA ALA A 41 -9.40 -12.03 -8.70
C ALA A 41 -9.87 -13.43 -9.15
N PRO A 42 -9.31 -14.51 -8.57
CA PRO A 42 -9.78 -15.87 -8.83
C PRO A 42 -11.17 -16.09 -8.21
N SER A 43 -11.87 -17.11 -8.68
CA SER A 43 -13.20 -17.46 -8.17
C SER A 43 -13.43 -18.98 -8.20
N GLY A 44 -14.67 -19.40 -7.96
CA GLY A 44 -15.07 -20.80 -8.02
C GLY A 44 -15.05 -21.52 -6.66
N PRO A 45 -15.20 -22.86 -6.67
CA PRO A 45 -15.40 -23.62 -5.45
C PRO A 45 -14.26 -23.47 -4.45
N GLY A 46 -14.63 -23.14 -3.20
CA GLY A 46 -13.69 -22.97 -2.09
C GLY A 46 -12.83 -21.72 -2.17
N VAL A 47 -13.12 -20.76 -3.05
CA VAL A 47 -12.36 -19.51 -3.18
C VAL A 47 -13.21 -18.34 -2.67
N ARG A 48 -12.63 -17.56 -1.76
CA ARG A 48 -13.15 -16.28 -1.30
C ARG A 48 -12.06 -15.22 -1.44
N VAL A 49 -12.43 -14.06 -1.96
CA VAL A 49 -11.52 -12.91 -2.04
C VAL A 49 -12.16 -11.73 -1.32
N ASP A 50 -11.45 -11.22 -0.33
CA ASP A 50 -11.79 -9.96 0.36
C ASP A 50 -10.83 -8.89 -0.17
N SER A 51 -11.30 -8.00 -1.04
CA SER A 51 -10.45 -6.97 -1.67
C SER A 51 -10.68 -5.59 -1.07
N GLY A 52 -9.60 -4.81 -0.90
CA GLY A 52 -9.63 -3.38 -0.65
C GLY A 52 -9.39 -2.53 -1.90
N VAL A 53 -9.15 -3.17 -3.05
CA VAL A 53 -8.77 -2.52 -4.32
C VAL A 53 -9.54 -3.08 -5.50
N GLU A 54 -9.52 -2.35 -6.62
CA GLU A 54 -10.01 -2.79 -7.92
C GLU A 54 -9.12 -2.26 -9.04
N SER A 55 -9.34 -2.69 -10.29
CA SER A 55 -8.62 -2.13 -11.44
C SER A 55 -8.81 -0.61 -11.51
N GLY A 56 -7.71 0.13 -11.58
CA GLY A 56 -7.67 1.59 -11.53
C GLY A 56 -7.41 2.19 -10.15
N SER A 57 -7.36 1.38 -9.09
CA SER A 57 -6.89 1.84 -7.77
C SER A 57 -5.43 2.33 -7.84
N VAL A 58 -5.09 3.30 -6.99
CA VAL A 58 -3.71 3.79 -6.84
C VAL A 58 -3.28 3.55 -5.40
N ILE A 59 -2.17 2.84 -5.23
CA ILE A 59 -1.62 2.46 -3.92
C ILE A 59 -0.45 3.39 -3.64
N GLY A 60 -0.58 4.21 -2.59
CA GLY A 60 0.50 5.06 -2.08
C GLY A 60 1.23 4.42 -0.90
N GLY A 61 2.39 4.96 -0.54
CA GLY A 61 3.23 4.44 0.57
C GLY A 61 2.77 4.83 1.98
N GLN A 62 1.61 5.48 2.13
CA GLN A 62 1.15 6.02 3.43
C GLN A 62 0.46 4.98 4.32
N PHE A 63 0.04 3.85 3.76
CA PHE A 63 -0.70 2.80 4.45
C PHE A 63 -0.02 1.44 4.27
N ASP A 64 -0.58 0.42 4.93
CA ASP A 64 -0.15 -0.97 4.74
C ASP A 64 -0.25 -1.38 3.25
N SER A 65 0.67 -2.24 2.82
CA SER A 65 0.80 -2.70 1.43
C SER A 65 -0.31 -3.68 1.02
N MET A 66 -1.20 -4.07 1.94
CA MET A 66 -2.23 -5.08 1.72
C MET A 66 -3.31 -4.61 0.72
N LEU A 67 -3.41 -5.33 -0.40
CA LEU A 67 -4.39 -5.06 -1.47
C LEU A 67 -5.67 -5.88 -1.27
N ALA A 68 -5.50 -7.17 -0.99
CA ALA A 68 -6.59 -8.13 -0.83
C ALA A 68 -6.16 -9.33 0.03
N LYS A 69 -7.14 -10.14 0.42
CA LYS A 69 -6.92 -11.47 1.02
C LYS A 69 -7.54 -12.52 0.12
N LEU A 70 -6.75 -13.54 -0.24
CA LEU A 70 -7.25 -14.74 -0.89
C LEU A 70 -7.42 -15.82 0.17
N ILE A 71 -8.66 -16.26 0.40
CA ILE A 71 -8.99 -17.34 1.33
C ILE A 71 -9.41 -18.55 0.51
N VAL A 72 -8.74 -19.68 0.74
CA VAL A 72 -9.00 -20.93 0.03
C VAL A 72 -9.34 -22.04 1.00
N THR A 73 -10.51 -22.64 0.83
CA THR A 73 -11.03 -23.71 1.68
C THR A 73 -11.16 -25.02 0.91
N GLY A 74 -10.76 -26.12 1.55
CA GLY A 74 -10.95 -27.50 1.09
C GLY A 74 -11.51 -28.39 2.20
N ALA A 75 -11.95 -29.60 1.87
CA ALA A 75 -12.37 -30.61 2.85
C ALA A 75 -11.16 -31.14 3.65
N THR A 76 -9.97 -31.13 3.03
CA THR A 76 -8.69 -31.44 3.70
C THR A 76 -7.64 -30.38 3.37
N ARG A 77 -6.50 -30.44 4.08
CA ARG A 77 -5.37 -29.54 3.84
C ARG A 77 -4.79 -29.70 2.44
N GLU A 78 -4.71 -30.93 1.95
CA GLU A 78 -4.22 -31.28 0.61
C GLU A 78 -5.14 -30.70 -0.47
N GLU A 79 -6.46 -30.81 -0.27
CA GLU A 79 -7.43 -30.22 -1.18
C GLU A 79 -7.35 -28.68 -1.17
N ALA A 80 -7.20 -28.08 0.02
CA ALA A 80 -7.02 -26.64 0.15
C ALA A 80 -5.73 -26.19 -0.57
N LEU A 81 -4.60 -26.91 -0.43
CA LEU A 81 -3.35 -26.63 -1.16
C LEU A 81 -3.54 -26.73 -2.69
N ALA A 82 -4.20 -27.78 -3.18
CA ALA A 82 -4.47 -27.95 -4.60
C ALA A 82 -5.32 -26.80 -5.17
N ARG A 83 -6.36 -26.39 -4.43
CA ARG A 83 -7.18 -25.22 -4.80
C ARG A 83 -6.38 -23.92 -4.73
N SER A 84 -5.48 -23.77 -3.77
CA SER A 84 -4.63 -22.59 -3.62
C SER A 84 -3.71 -22.42 -4.82
N ARG A 85 -3.09 -23.51 -5.31
CA ARG A 85 -2.26 -23.47 -6.53
C ARG A 85 -3.04 -22.95 -7.73
N ARG A 86 -4.26 -23.47 -7.95
CA ARG A 86 -5.15 -22.98 -9.02
C ARG A 86 -5.50 -21.50 -8.82
N ALA A 87 -5.99 -21.13 -7.64
CA ALA A 87 -6.45 -19.78 -7.38
C ALA A 87 -5.32 -18.75 -7.51
N LEU A 88 -4.12 -19.05 -7.03
CA LEU A 88 -2.95 -18.19 -7.17
C LEU A 88 -2.47 -18.07 -8.62
N ALA A 89 -2.57 -19.15 -9.42
CA ALA A 89 -2.25 -19.10 -10.85
C ALA A 89 -3.26 -18.29 -11.68
N GLU A 90 -4.51 -18.20 -11.23
CA GLU A 90 -5.55 -17.39 -11.86
C GLU A 90 -5.54 -15.91 -11.38
N PHE A 91 -4.92 -15.62 -10.23
CA PHE A 91 -4.90 -14.27 -9.65
C PHE A 91 -3.94 -13.37 -10.43
N THR A 92 -4.49 -12.46 -11.23
CA THR A 92 -3.70 -11.50 -12.00
C THR A 92 -3.78 -10.11 -11.37
N VAL A 93 -2.61 -9.55 -11.02
CA VAL A 93 -2.45 -8.16 -10.60
C VAL A 93 -1.32 -7.54 -11.41
N GLU A 94 -1.59 -6.42 -12.08
CA GLU A 94 -0.63 -5.69 -12.90
C GLU A 94 -0.49 -4.23 -12.46
N GLY A 95 0.63 -3.61 -12.83
CA GLY A 95 0.93 -2.19 -12.58
C GLY A 95 1.78 -1.93 -11.32
N LEU A 96 1.86 -2.89 -10.41
CA LEU A 96 2.76 -2.89 -9.26
C LEU A 96 3.23 -4.31 -8.92
N ALA A 97 4.31 -4.42 -8.15
CA ALA A 97 4.79 -5.70 -7.64
C ALA A 97 3.80 -6.28 -6.61
N THR A 98 3.69 -7.61 -6.55
CA THR A 98 2.92 -8.30 -5.50
C THR A 98 3.64 -9.55 -5.00
N VAL A 99 3.23 -10.04 -3.83
CA VAL A 99 3.72 -11.30 -3.24
C VAL A 99 3.02 -12.55 -3.80
N ILE A 100 2.18 -12.45 -4.84
CA ILE A 100 1.55 -13.61 -5.48
C ILE A 100 2.57 -14.66 -5.93
N PRO A 101 3.70 -14.30 -6.58
CA PRO A 101 4.73 -15.29 -6.97
C PRO A 101 5.34 -16.01 -5.77
N PHE A 102 5.52 -15.32 -4.63
CA PHE A 102 5.97 -15.93 -3.38
C PHE A 102 4.95 -16.95 -2.88
N HIS A 103 3.67 -16.58 -2.80
CA HIS A 103 2.61 -17.51 -2.36
C HIS A 103 2.53 -18.74 -3.25
N ALA A 104 2.65 -18.56 -4.58
CA ALA A 104 2.65 -19.66 -5.55
C ALA A 104 3.84 -20.63 -5.34
N ALA A 105 5.02 -20.11 -4.98
CA ALA A 105 6.18 -20.91 -4.62
C ALA A 105 5.93 -21.67 -3.31
N VAL A 106 5.47 -20.99 -2.26
CA VAL A 106 5.25 -21.58 -0.93
C VAL A 106 4.24 -22.72 -0.95
N VAL A 107 3.11 -22.58 -1.65
CA VAL A 107 2.12 -23.68 -1.74
C VAL A 107 2.64 -24.91 -2.49
N SER A 108 3.78 -24.80 -3.15
CA SER A 108 4.46 -25.89 -3.87
C SER A 108 5.74 -26.36 -3.18
N ASP A 109 6.11 -25.73 -2.05
CA ASP A 109 7.34 -26.04 -1.31
C ASP A 109 7.12 -27.26 -0.39
N PRO A 110 7.97 -28.30 -0.45
CA PRO A 110 7.87 -29.46 0.44
C PRO A 110 7.83 -29.12 1.93
N ALA A 111 8.54 -28.07 2.37
CA ALA A 111 8.55 -27.65 3.76
C ALA A 111 7.18 -27.17 4.23
N PHE A 112 6.43 -26.51 3.34
CA PHE A 112 5.06 -26.07 3.61
C PHE A 112 4.03 -27.17 3.35
N ILE A 113 4.22 -28.00 2.32
CA ILE A 113 3.31 -29.12 2.02
C ILE A 113 3.33 -30.13 3.16
N GLY A 114 4.50 -30.49 3.68
CA GLY A 114 4.64 -31.50 4.71
C GLY A 114 4.54 -32.94 4.19
N ASP A 115 4.54 -33.89 5.13
CA ASP A 115 4.51 -35.34 4.86
C ASP A 115 3.17 -36.01 5.18
N GLY A 116 2.17 -35.23 5.59
CA GLY A 116 0.83 -35.68 6.02
C GLY A 116 0.65 -35.67 7.53
N ASP A 117 1.72 -35.79 8.30
CA ASP A 117 1.71 -35.72 9.77
C ASP A 117 2.24 -34.39 10.28
N SER A 118 3.23 -33.82 9.58
CA SER A 118 3.88 -32.56 9.97
C SER A 118 4.34 -31.74 8.75
N PHE A 119 4.72 -30.50 9.00
CA PHE A 119 5.40 -29.61 8.06
C PHE A 119 6.64 -29.01 8.74
N SER A 120 7.62 -28.52 7.97
CA SER A 120 8.89 -28.03 8.54
C SER A 120 9.01 -26.50 8.57
N VAL A 121 7.99 -25.75 8.13
CA VAL A 121 8.00 -24.29 8.29
C VAL A 121 7.94 -23.88 9.76
N HIS A 122 8.60 -22.76 10.07
CA HIS A 122 8.61 -22.12 11.38
C HIS A 122 8.70 -20.60 11.20
N THR A 123 8.66 -19.84 12.30
CA THR A 123 8.54 -18.38 12.29
C THR A 123 9.68 -17.62 11.61
N ARG A 124 10.82 -18.27 11.36
CA ARG A 124 11.97 -17.67 10.64
C ARG A 124 12.25 -18.34 9.30
N TRP A 125 11.46 -19.34 8.91
CA TRP A 125 11.75 -20.19 7.76
C TRP A 125 11.90 -19.38 6.46
N ILE A 126 11.02 -18.40 6.23
CA ILE A 126 11.10 -17.51 5.05
C ILE A 126 12.42 -16.74 5.00
N GLU A 127 12.92 -16.29 6.15
CA GLU A 127 14.13 -15.46 6.25
C GLU A 127 15.42 -16.27 6.24
N THR A 128 15.39 -17.52 6.73
CA THR A 128 16.62 -18.29 7.00
C THR A 128 16.79 -19.56 6.17
N GLU A 129 15.73 -20.12 5.60
CA GLU A 129 15.76 -21.45 4.97
C GLU A 129 15.09 -21.49 3.59
N TRP A 130 14.04 -20.69 3.36
CA TRP A 130 13.36 -20.67 2.08
C TRP A 130 14.27 -20.15 0.97
N ASP A 131 14.41 -20.94 -0.09
CA ASP A 131 15.18 -20.57 -1.28
C ASP A 131 14.36 -19.64 -2.18
N ASN A 132 14.57 -18.34 -2.01
CA ASN A 132 13.85 -17.32 -2.77
C ASN A 132 14.31 -17.26 -4.23
N GLN A 133 13.51 -17.88 -5.10
CA GLN A 133 13.70 -17.89 -6.55
C GLN A 133 12.77 -16.91 -7.29
N VAL A 134 12.12 -15.99 -6.58
CA VAL A 134 11.21 -15.01 -7.20
C VAL A 134 12.00 -13.93 -7.91
N ALA A 135 11.73 -13.73 -9.20
CA ALA A 135 12.35 -12.67 -9.97
C ALA A 135 11.85 -11.29 -9.50
N PRO A 136 12.73 -10.27 -9.41
CA PRO A 136 12.32 -8.89 -9.16
C PRO A 136 11.28 -8.41 -10.17
N PHE A 137 10.33 -7.61 -9.70
CA PHE A 137 9.38 -6.97 -10.59
C PHE A 137 10.08 -5.90 -11.45
N THR A 138 9.72 -5.86 -12.73
CA THR A 138 10.32 -4.97 -13.74
C THR A 138 9.30 -4.11 -14.48
N ALA A 139 8.00 -4.37 -14.30
CA ALA A 139 6.93 -3.76 -15.08
C ALA A 139 6.26 -2.59 -14.35
N GLY A 140 6.98 -1.50 -14.11
CA GLY A 140 6.40 -0.29 -13.55
C GLY A 140 7.41 0.85 -13.61
N ALA A 141 7.04 1.97 -14.23
CA ALA A 141 7.75 3.20 -13.96
C ALA A 141 7.54 3.51 -12.48
N PRO A 142 8.58 3.82 -11.69
CA PRO A 142 8.37 4.32 -10.35
C PRO A 142 7.42 5.52 -10.47
N ILE A 143 6.29 5.46 -9.78
CA ILE A 143 5.61 6.70 -9.42
C ILE A 143 6.54 7.29 -8.37
N ASP A 144 7.44 8.18 -8.80
CA ASP A 144 8.13 9.01 -7.84
C ASP A 144 7.04 9.72 -7.03
N ASP A 145 7.11 9.61 -5.70
CA ASP A 145 6.35 10.48 -4.78
C ASP A 145 6.64 11.98 -5.06
N GLU A 146 7.59 12.30 -5.95
CA GLU A 146 7.94 13.63 -6.44
C GLU A 146 6.94 14.26 -7.44
N GLU A 147 5.88 13.58 -7.89
CA GLU A 147 4.81 14.25 -8.66
C GLU A 147 3.94 15.21 -7.79
N VAL A 148 4.33 15.49 -6.56
CA VAL A 148 3.88 16.70 -5.86
C VAL A 148 4.68 17.90 -6.38
N LEU A 149 4.15 18.57 -7.40
CA LEU A 149 4.71 19.84 -7.89
C LEU A 149 5.01 20.77 -6.69
N PRO A 150 6.22 21.35 -6.61
CA PRO A 150 6.63 22.15 -5.45
C PRO A 150 5.66 23.32 -5.25
N ARG A 151 5.34 23.59 -3.98
CA ARG A 151 4.44 24.71 -3.63
C ARG A 151 5.05 26.02 -4.13
N GLN A 152 4.23 26.87 -4.72
CA GLN A 152 4.65 28.19 -5.21
C GLN A 152 4.22 29.28 -4.24
N SER A 153 5.13 30.17 -3.87
CA SER A 153 4.80 31.37 -3.11
C SER A 153 4.32 32.47 -4.06
N VAL A 154 3.10 32.98 -3.86
CA VAL A 154 2.56 34.12 -4.58
C VAL A 154 2.27 35.24 -3.58
N VAL A 155 2.76 36.44 -3.87
CA VAL A 155 2.46 37.62 -3.06
C VAL A 155 1.15 38.24 -3.55
N VAL A 156 0.14 38.26 -2.69
CA VAL A 156 -1.17 38.85 -2.94
C VAL A 156 -1.40 40.05 -2.03
N GLU A 157 -2.08 41.07 -2.53
CA GLU A 157 -2.44 42.24 -1.73
C GLU A 157 -3.83 42.03 -1.10
N VAL A 158 -3.90 42.07 0.23
CA VAL A 158 -5.16 41.96 0.98
C VAL A 158 -5.29 43.20 1.86
N GLY A 159 -6.26 44.06 1.52
CA GLY A 159 -6.53 45.29 2.29
C GLY A 159 -5.37 46.28 2.33
N GLY A 160 -4.63 46.44 1.23
CA GLY A 160 -3.50 47.39 1.13
C GLY A 160 -2.17 46.86 1.68
N ARG A 161 -2.10 45.59 2.09
CA ARG A 161 -0.88 44.93 2.61
C ARG A 161 -0.53 43.72 1.75
N ARG A 162 0.75 43.57 1.43
CA ARG A 162 1.29 42.44 0.67
C ARG A 162 1.49 41.24 1.60
N VAL A 163 0.87 40.11 1.26
CA VAL A 163 0.91 38.85 2.01
C VAL A 163 1.40 37.75 1.09
N GLU A 164 2.41 37.01 1.52
CA GLU A 164 2.91 35.84 0.79
C GLU A 164 2.03 34.62 1.10
N VAL A 165 1.51 33.98 0.05
CA VAL A 165 0.62 32.82 0.16
C VAL A 165 1.24 31.66 -0.62
N SER A 166 1.44 30.53 0.06
CA SER A 166 1.96 29.30 -0.54
C SER A 166 0.83 28.47 -1.15
N LEU A 167 0.84 28.31 -2.47
CA LEU A 167 -0.15 27.54 -3.24
C LEU A 167 0.42 26.17 -3.64
N PRO A 168 -0.42 25.11 -3.71
CA PRO A 168 -0.05 23.85 -4.34
C PRO A 168 0.50 24.08 -5.77
N GLY A 169 1.51 23.32 -6.20
CA GLY A 169 2.17 23.54 -7.50
C GLY A 169 1.23 23.38 -8.72
N GLU A 170 0.12 22.67 -8.55
CA GLU A 170 -0.98 22.52 -9.52
C GLU A 170 -1.85 23.78 -9.71
N LEU A 171 -1.83 24.73 -8.76
CA LEU A 171 -2.59 25.98 -8.78
C LEU A 171 -1.71 27.16 -9.22
N SER A 172 -1.37 27.23 -10.51
CA SER A 172 -0.67 28.39 -11.07
C SER A 172 -1.63 29.55 -11.34
N LEU A 173 -1.50 30.63 -10.57
CA LEU A 173 -2.15 31.92 -10.84
C LEU A 173 -1.32 32.71 -11.87
N GLY A 174 -1.34 32.26 -13.12
CA GLY A 174 -0.60 32.89 -14.21
C GLY A 174 -1.31 32.68 -15.54
N GLY A 175 -2.23 33.58 -15.88
CA GLY A 175 -3.03 33.49 -17.10
C GLY A 175 -3.62 34.81 -17.54
N ASN A 176 -2.79 35.84 -17.75
CA ASN A 176 -2.90 36.78 -18.86
C ASN A 176 -1.75 37.82 -18.81
N GLY A 177 -0.77 37.70 -19.71
CA GLY A 177 0.20 38.78 -19.94
C GLY A 177 1.60 38.35 -20.37
N GLY A 178 1.75 37.90 -21.62
CA GLY A 178 2.92 38.09 -22.48
C GLY A 178 4.31 37.59 -22.05
N GLY A 179 4.76 36.50 -22.69
CA GLY A 179 6.19 36.31 -23.02
C GLY A 179 6.84 34.97 -22.65
N GLY A 180 6.80 34.01 -23.57
CA GLY A 180 7.85 32.99 -23.80
C GLY A 180 8.09 31.89 -22.75
N ASN A 181 7.56 30.68 -22.96
CA ASN A 181 8.29 29.54 -23.56
C ASN A 181 7.52 28.20 -23.33
N ALA A 182 7.53 27.37 -24.38
CA ALA A 182 7.08 25.99 -24.57
C ALA A 182 6.41 25.17 -23.43
N GLY A 183 5.17 24.72 -23.70
CA GLY A 183 4.83 23.29 -23.79
C GLY A 183 4.39 22.53 -22.54
N ALA A 184 3.08 22.48 -22.28
CA ALA A 184 2.42 21.30 -21.69
C ALA A 184 0.90 21.33 -21.95
N VAL A 185 0.37 20.22 -22.47
CA VAL A 185 -1.04 20.01 -22.82
C VAL A 185 -1.89 19.99 -21.55
N ARG A 186 -2.82 20.95 -21.41
CA ARG A 186 -3.80 20.98 -20.33
C ARG A 186 -4.92 19.94 -20.56
N ARG A 187 -5.03 18.91 -19.73
CA ARG A 187 -6.30 18.19 -19.51
C ARG A 187 -7.02 18.79 -18.30
N LYS A 188 -8.29 19.15 -18.48
CA LYS A 188 -9.14 19.79 -17.45
C LYS A 188 -9.51 18.80 -16.33
N PRO A 189 -9.32 19.12 -15.04
CA PRO A 189 -9.93 18.37 -13.96
C PRO A 189 -11.37 18.85 -13.69
N LYS A 190 -12.22 17.91 -13.26
CA LYS A 190 -13.63 18.07 -12.86
C LYS A 190 -13.70 18.52 -11.39
N PRO A 191 -14.64 19.39 -10.98
CA PRO A 191 -14.57 20.01 -9.66
C PRO A 191 -15.07 19.06 -8.55
N ARG A 192 -14.30 18.94 -7.46
CA ARG A 192 -14.76 18.39 -6.18
C ARG A 192 -14.79 19.50 -5.14
N THR A 193 -15.98 19.78 -4.63
CA THR A 193 -16.25 20.65 -3.49
C THR A 193 -16.06 19.90 -2.17
N ARG A 194 -15.37 20.51 -1.21
CA ARG A 194 -15.51 20.47 0.26
C ARG A 194 -14.16 20.98 0.82
N GLY A 195 -14.08 21.90 1.77
CA GLY A 195 -14.91 22.16 2.93
C GLY A 195 -13.89 22.29 4.07
N GLY A 196 -13.62 23.52 4.50
CA GLY A 196 -12.48 23.85 5.35
C GLY A 196 -12.53 23.26 6.76
N ALA A 197 -11.35 23.07 7.32
CA ALA A 197 -11.10 23.11 8.76
C ALA A 197 -9.72 23.75 8.96
N GLY A 198 -9.67 24.87 9.66
CA GLY A 198 -8.45 25.61 9.96
C GLY A 198 -7.66 24.97 11.10
N ALA A 199 -6.33 25.12 11.06
CA ALA A 199 -5.45 24.89 12.19
C ALA A 199 -5.08 26.25 12.80
N GLY A 200 -5.26 26.36 14.12
CA GLY A 200 -4.96 27.55 14.92
C GLY A 200 -3.46 27.82 15.04
N ALA A 201 -3.12 29.09 15.22
CA ALA A 201 -1.76 29.59 15.39
C ALA A 201 -1.17 29.20 16.75
N ALA A 202 0.11 28.83 16.76
CA ALA A 202 0.93 28.74 17.97
C ALA A 202 1.86 29.97 18.06
N SER A 203 2.03 30.51 19.26
CA SER A 203 2.94 31.61 19.59
C SER A 203 3.97 31.15 20.62
N GLY A 204 5.25 31.46 20.39
CA GLY A 204 6.37 31.18 21.32
C GLY A 204 7.31 30.07 20.82
N ASP A 205 8.11 29.49 21.74
CA ASP A 205 9.11 28.43 21.53
C ASP A 205 8.52 27.04 21.21
N ALA A 206 7.31 27.00 20.67
CA ALA A 206 6.60 25.76 20.36
C ALA A 206 6.91 25.30 18.93
N VAL A 207 7.42 24.07 18.79
CA VAL A 207 7.51 23.37 17.51
C VAL A 207 6.21 22.61 17.28
N THR A 208 5.28 23.18 16.52
CA THR A 208 4.01 22.51 16.19
C THR A 208 4.11 21.78 14.86
N ALA A 209 3.83 20.47 14.87
CA ALA A 209 3.67 19.68 13.66
C ALA A 209 2.17 19.48 13.36
N PRO A 210 1.69 19.76 12.14
CA PRO A 210 0.28 19.59 11.77
C PRO A 210 -0.13 18.11 11.60
N MET A 211 0.80 17.16 11.77
CA MET A 211 0.58 15.72 11.74
C MET A 211 1.50 15.02 12.76
N GLN A 212 1.15 13.79 13.16
CA GLN A 212 1.96 12.99 14.10
C GLN A 212 3.33 12.62 13.50
N GLY A 213 4.39 12.70 14.31
CA GLY A 213 5.74 12.29 13.93
C GLY A 213 6.54 11.82 15.14
N THR A 214 7.57 11.02 14.89
CA THR A 214 8.47 10.48 15.92
C THR A 214 9.77 11.26 15.95
N VAL A 215 10.18 11.76 17.13
CA VAL A 215 11.47 12.43 17.29
C VAL A 215 12.58 11.38 17.27
N VAL A 216 13.33 11.35 16.17
CA VAL A 216 14.43 10.40 15.96
C VAL A 216 15.75 10.83 16.61
N LYS A 217 15.94 12.13 16.85
CA LYS A 217 17.15 12.66 17.50
C LYS A 217 16.95 14.08 18.01
N VAL A 218 17.44 14.36 19.21
CA VAL A 218 17.64 15.72 19.73
C VAL A 218 19.15 15.93 19.81
N ALA A 219 19.66 17.02 19.21
CA ALA A 219 21.09 17.26 19.03
C ALA A 219 21.70 18.16 20.12
N VAL A 220 20.92 18.49 21.16
CA VAL A 220 21.29 19.41 22.22
C VAL A 220 20.92 18.81 23.57
N ASP A 221 21.75 19.10 24.57
CA ASP A 221 21.51 18.69 25.96
C ASP A 221 20.61 19.72 26.68
N GLU A 222 19.92 19.27 27.74
CA GLU A 222 19.03 20.13 28.52
C GLU A 222 19.80 21.28 29.17
N GLY A 223 19.41 22.52 28.85
CA GLY A 223 20.08 23.74 29.33
C GLY A 223 21.25 24.23 28.48
N GLN A 224 21.56 23.55 27.37
CA GLN A 224 22.55 24.04 26.42
C GLN A 224 22.02 25.28 25.69
N SER A 225 22.72 26.42 25.82
CA SER A 225 22.41 27.60 25.02
C SER A 225 22.84 27.36 23.57
N VAL A 226 21.89 27.54 22.65
CA VAL A 226 22.06 27.39 21.20
C VAL A 226 21.94 28.74 20.53
#